data_AF-A0A2D5RUA0-F1
#
_entry.id   AF-A0A2D5RUA0-F1
#
_cell.length_a   1.000
_cell.length_b   1.000
_cell.length_c   1.000
_cell.angle_alpha   90.00
_cell.angle_beta   90.00
_cell.angle_gamma   90.00
#
_symmetry.space_group_name_H-M   'P 1'
#
loop_
_entity.id
_entity.type
_entity.pdbx_description
1 polymer ?
#
loop_
_entity_poly.entity_id
_entity_poly.type
_entity_poly.pdbx_seq_one_letter_code
_entity_poly.pdbx_strand_id
1 'polypeptide(L)'
;MESYSIYFMTKGDGFGINLQPTNEETGTVYLELLTCFGDIKDNILKLSSVQKATEDLKHKVSEFVAKYASSQPILNRLKSKISSLSPNEYFLVLQSMPTDTSEKIKLETYISTLNEFGNSEDLQSKFEGKMRVLDEFSGDLTSKYNMNIPRNDRRTIIGNAKKESRCCRFCNKTMNDGATFKKVAHAIPEGLGNKNIILCDECDDCNGFFGNYIEPSLIEHFDIYRVFLGLKGKNGTPKIKYKNGHMQIENNMPIVASQNIERVSDKEIKVHLDSTKRFTPAKLYKALCKITLSTIDEEHVADLKETIKWMKTDDQKELRLPNIAVNVVHSGFSKEPQIVNYVRKVDNTDIPHVVSEFRLGSFVYVYIIPFSEKDNVDFSSDENYQKFWDTFKHYSLGKGWRFDCLNSINEVSINETIRIVKAEKA
;
A
#
# COMPACT_ATOMS: atom_id res chain seq x y z
N MET A 1 -14.15 0.41 22.57
CA MET A 1 -13.55 0.26 23.91
C MET A 1 -12.73 1.50 24.18
N GLU A 2 -13.03 2.22 25.26
CA GLU A 2 -12.21 3.35 25.69
C GLU A 2 -10.80 2.86 25.96
N SER A 3 -9.80 3.55 25.42
CA SER A 3 -8.40 3.20 25.61
C SER A 3 -7.59 4.47 25.79
N TYR A 4 -6.63 4.44 26.72
CA TYR A 4 -5.67 5.54 26.86
C TYR A 4 -4.65 5.42 25.72
N SER A 5 -4.87 6.23 24.69
CA SER A 5 -4.06 6.24 23.48
C SER A 5 -3.28 7.54 23.34
N ILE A 6 -2.10 7.42 22.74
CA ILE A 6 -1.27 8.55 22.34
C ILE A 6 -0.47 8.13 21.12
N TYR A 7 -0.22 9.07 20.21
CA TYR A 7 0.53 8.83 18.99
C TYR A 7 1.69 9.79 18.88
N PHE A 8 2.84 9.26 18.52
CA PHE A 8 4.07 10.01 18.28
C PHE A 8 4.37 9.98 16.80
N MET A 9 4.44 11.16 16.17
CA MET A 9 4.76 11.32 14.75
C MET A 9 6.14 11.94 14.58
N THR A 10 7.00 11.31 13.80
CA THR A 10 8.36 11.79 13.49
C THR A 10 8.49 12.03 11.99
N LYS A 11 9.63 12.55 11.52
CA LYS A 11 9.87 12.69 10.08
C LYS A 11 9.93 11.29 9.43
N GLY A 12 8.85 10.90 8.75
CA GLY A 12 8.77 9.65 7.97
C GLY A 12 8.42 8.37 8.74
N ASP A 13 8.07 8.45 10.03
CA ASP A 13 7.58 7.30 10.81
C ASP A 13 6.60 7.77 11.90
N GLY A 14 6.02 6.81 12.61
CA GLY A 14 5.28 7.10 13.83
C GLY A 14 4.90 5.84 14.58
N PHE A 15 4.44 6.02 15.82
CA PHE A 15 4.00 4.92 16.64
C PHE A 15 2.94 5.37 17.65
N GLY A 16 1.93 4.52 17.82
CA GLY A 16 0.95 4.65 18.90
C GLY A 16 1.37 3.84 20.12
N ILE A 17 0.98 4.34 21.29
CA ILE A 17 0.90 3.58 22.53
C ILE A 17 -0.57 3.50 22.90
N ASN A 18 -1.04 2.29 23.17
CA ASN A 18 -2.38 2.05 23.66
C ASN A 18 -2.24 1.25 24.98
N LEU A 19 -2.64 1.87 26.09
CA LEU A 19 -2.60 1.25 27.40
C LEU A 19 -3.94 0.56 27.67
N GLN A 20 -3.87 -0.72 28.02
CA GLN A 20 -5.03 -1.58 28.32
C GLN A 20 -4.72 -2.48 29.53
N PRO A 21 -5.73 -2.89 30.30
CA PRO A 21 -7.13 -2.45 30.21
C PRO A 21 -7.32 -1.03 30.77
N THR A 22 -8.36 -0.31 30.34
CA THR A 22 -8.68 1.03 30.89
C THR A 22 -9.15 0.90 32.34
N ASN A 23 -8.32 1.33 33.28
CA ASN A 23 -8.56 1.32 34.72
C ASN A 23 -7.77 2.44 35.40
N GLU A 24 -7.91 2.59 36.72
CA GLU A 24 -7.24 3.65 37.49
C GLU A 24 -5.71 3.59 37.37
N GLU A 25 -5.13 2.38 37.46
CA GLU A 25 -3.68 2.17 37.35
C GLU A 25 -3.14 2.63 35.99
N THR A 26 -3.74 2.18 34.89
CA THR A 26 -3.33 2.60 33.54
C THR A 26 -3.62 4.06 33.27
N GLY A 27 -4.65 4.63 33.91
CA GLY A 27 -4.93 6.07 33.90
C GLY A 27 -3.81 6.88 34.56
N THR A 28 -3.29 6.44 35.71
CA THR A 28 -2.12 7.06 36.36
C THR A 28 -0.89 7.00 35.47
N VAL A 29 -0.61 5.84 34.87
CA VAL A 29 0.51 5.68 33.92
C VAL A 29 0.36 6.62 32.72
N TYR A 30 -0.85 6.76 32.18
CA TYR A 30 -1.12 7.65 31.05
C TYR A 30 -0.90 9.13 31.42
N LEU A 31 -1.39 9.57 32.59
CA LEU A 31 -1.19 10.94 33.04
C LEU A 31 0.30 11.24 33.24
N GLU A 32 1.05 10.36 33.92
CA GLU A 32 2.50 10.51 34.09
C GLU A 32 3.24 10.50 32.74
N LEU A 33 2.80 9.68 31.78
CA LEU A 33 3.35 9.72 30.41
C LEU A 33 3.18 11.11 29.78
N LEU A 34 2.00 11.72 29.89
CA LEU A 34 1.75 13.05 29.34
C LEU A 34 2.61 14.14 30.02
N THR A 35 2.93 13.99 31.30
CA THR A 35 3.85 14.92 32.01
C THR A 35 5.28 14.89 31.47
N CYS A 36 5.68 13.84 30.76
CA CYS A 36 6.99 13.83 30.08
C CYS A 36 7.07 14.88 28.96
N PHE A 37 5.92 15.28 28.41
CA PHE A 37 5.82 16.14 27.22
C PHE A 37 5.10 17.47 27.49
N GLY A 38 4.57 17.67 28.69
CA GLY A 38 3.81 18.87 29.06
C GLY A 38 4.29 19.48 30.36
N ASP A 39 3.89 20.73 30.57
CA ASP A 39 4.13 21.43 31.82
C ASP A 39 2.87 21.40 32.69
N ILE A 40 3.03 21.13 33.98
CA ILE A 40 1.97 21.29 34.97
C ILE A 40 2.06 22.71 35.53
N LYS A 41 1.00 23.50 35.33
CA LYS A 41 0.82 24.81 35.98
C LYS A 41 -0.57 24.87 36.56
N ASP A 42 -0.68 25.22 37.84
CA ASP A 42 -1.97 25.36 38.55
C ASP A 42 -2.87 24.12 38.46
N ASN A 43 -2.29 22.92 38.60
CA ASN A 43 -2.97 21.62 38.41
C ASN A 43 -3.56 21.38 37.01
N ILE A 44 -3.18 22.19 36.01
CA ILE A 44 -3.55 22.01 34.61
C ILE A 44 -2.31 21.55 33.84
N LEU A 45 -2.41 20.37 33.22
CA LEU A 45 -1.40 19.87 32.30
C LEU A 45 -1.57 20.57 30.94
N LYS A 46 -0.59 21.39 30.55
CA LYS A 46 -0.52 21.99 29.22
C LYS A 46 0.46 21.18 28.37
N LEU A 47 -0.10 20.43 27.42
CA LEU A 47 0.66 19.66 26.44
C LEU A 47 0.79 20.45 25.14
N SER A 48 2.02 20.76 24.74
CA SER A 48 2.31 21.18 23.36
C SER A 48 2.35 19.95 22.47
N SER A 49 1.67 19.98 21.33
CA SER A 49 1.82 18.88 20.36
C SER A 49 3.25 18.82 19.80
N VAL A 50 3.86 19.98 19.53
CA VAL A 50 5.25 20.07 19.07
C VAL A 50 6.20 19.80 20.23
N GLN A 51 7.04 18.80 20.06
CA GLN A 51 8.10 18.41 20.98
C GLN A 51 9.45 18.44 20.27
N LYS A 52 10.52 18.57 21.07
CA LYS A 52 11.89 18.62 20.59
C LYS A 52 12.73 17.62 21.38
N ALA A 53 13.45 16.75 20.69
CA ALA A 53 14.26 15.69 21.28
C ALA A 53 15.55 16.23 21.94
N THR A 54 15.40 17.00 23.02
CA THR A 54 16.48 17.46 23.88
C THR A 54 16.99 16.31 24.76
N GLU A 55 18.22 16.44 25.28
CA GLU A 55 18.77 15.46 26.21
C GLU A 55 17.91 15.33 27.48
N ASP A 56 17.40 16.46 28.00
CA ASP A 56 16.48 16.47 29.15
C ASP A 56 15.20 15.69 28.86
N LEU A 57 14.61 15.86 27.67
CA LEU A 57 13.40 15.13 27.30
C LEU A 57 13.68 13.63 27.17
N LYS A 58 14.80 13.26 26.53
CA LYS A 58 15.22 11.86 26.41
C LYS A 58 15.45 11.23 27.78
N HIS A 59 16.06 11.97 28.71
CA HIS A 59 16.26 11.52 30.09
C HIS A 59 14.93 11.31 30.81
N LYS A 60 14.03 12.31 30.81
CA LYS A 60 12.69 12.22 31.42
C LYS A 60 11.91 11.01 30.93
N VAL A 61 11.90 10.78 29.61
CA VAL A 61 11.24 9.59 29.02
C VAL A 61 11.91 8.30 29.47
N SER A 62 13.24 8.26 29.56
CA SER A 62 13.96 7.06 30.02
C SER A 62 13.64 6.71 31.48
N GLU A 63 13.55 7.71 32.37
CA GLU A 63 13.16 7.51 33.77
C GLU A 63 11.71 7.02 33.90
N PHE A 64 10.78 7.65 33.17
CA PHE A 64 9.39 7.22 33.11
C PHE A 64 9.28 5.76 32.65
N VAL A 65 9.96 5.39 31.57
CA VAL A 65 9.94 4.01 31.06
C VAL A 65 10.56 3.04 32.06
N ALA A 66 11.64 3.41 32.75
CA ALA A 66 12.24 2.56 33.78
C ALA A 66 11.26 2.27 34.95
N LYS A 67 10.41 3.25 35.30
CA LYS A 67 9.39 3.10 36.35
C LYS A 67 8.28 2.11 35.97
N TYR A 68 7.85 2.10 34.69
CA TYR A 68 6.63 1.38 34.29
C TYR A 68 6.81 0.21 33.32
N ALA A 69 7.97 0.05 32.67
CA ALA A 69 8.18 -0.97 31.63
C ALA A 69 7.92 -2.41 32.08
N SER A 70 8.11 -2.73 33.37
CA SER A 70 7.85 -4.06 33.92
C SER A 70 6.36 -4.43 33.89
N SER A 71 5.48 -3.45 34.14
CA SER A 71 4.02 -3.63 34.11
C SER A 71 3.44 -3.36 32.70
N GLN A 72 4.07 -2.47 31.95
CA GLN A 72 3.64 -2.03 30.62
C GLN A 72 4.78 -2.15 29.60
N PRO A 73 5.10 -3.37 29.11
CA PRO A 73 6.25 -3.60 28.22
C PRO A 73 6.23 -2.79 26.92
N ILE A 74 5.04 -2.36 26.46
CA ILE A 74 4.85 -1.50 25.28
C ILE A 74 5.64 -0.18 25.40
N LEU A 75 5.89 0.30 26.62
CA LEU A 75 6.66 1.52 26.89
C LEU A 75 8.14 1.41 26.51
N ASN A 76 8.70 0.20 26.40
CA ASN A 76 10.06 0.03 25.88
C ASN A 76 10.20 0.55 24.43
N ARG A 77 9.12 0.47 23.65
CA ARG A 77 9.08 1.03 22.29
C ARG A 77 9.19 2.55 22.31
N LEU A 78 8.56 3.22 23.28
CA LEU A 78 8.68 4.66 23.48
C LEU A 78 10.12 5.08 23.69
N LYS A 79 10.80 4.48 24.67
CA LYS A 79 12.22 4.76 24.97
C LYS A 79 13.09 4.54 23.73
N SER A 80 12.95 3.38 23.07
CA SER A 80 13.71 3.07 21.86
C SER A 80 13.53 4.14 20.78
N LYS A 81 12.28 4.51 20.47
CA LYS A 81 11.99 5.49 19.42
C LYS A 81 12.48 6.89 19.76
N ILE A 82 12.20 7.39 20.96
CA ILE A 82 12.62 8.74 21.38
C ILE A 82 14.15 8.84 21.50
N SER A 83 14.82 7.81 22.00
CA SER A 83 16.29 7.76 22.08
C SER A 83 16.97 7.78 20.70
N SER A 84 16.32 7.22 19.68
CA SER A 84 16.84 7.14 18.31
C SER A 84 16.74 8.45 17.52
N LEU A 85 15.98 9.44 18.02
CA LEU A 85 15.86 10.74 17.38
C LEU A 85 17.18 11.51 17.45
N SER A 86 17.48 12.25 16.40
CA SER A 86 18.66 13.11 16.35
C SER A 86 18.57 14.17 17.46
N PRO A 87 19.70 14.65 18.02
CA PRO A 87 19.66 15.76 18.96
C PRO A 87 18.88 16.93 18.38
N ASN A 88 17.91 17.45 19.14
CA ASN A 88 17.07 18.58 18.75
C ASN A 88 16.08 18.32 17.59
N GLU A 89 15.88 17.07 17.17
CA GLU A 89 14.86 16.71 16.18
C GLU A 89 13.44 17.02 16.71
N TYR A 90 12.60 17.63 15.89
CA TYR A 90 11.20 17.91 16.21
C TYR A 90 10.31 16.71 15.86
N PHE A 91 9.33 16.45 16.74
CA PHE A 91 8.30 15.43 16.55
C PHE A 91 6.98 15.92 17.13
N LEU A 92 5.87 15.26 16.79
CA LEU A 92 4.55 15.58 17.34
C LEU A 92 4.07 14.51 18.32
N VAL A 93 3.39 14.97 19.35
CA VAL A 93 2.57 14.19 20.26
C VAL A 93 1.11 14.51 19.95
N LEU A 94 0.35 13.48 19.60
CA LEU A 94 -1.03 13.54 19.16
C LEU A 94 -1.89 12.60 20.01
N GLN A 95 -3.18 12.88 20.13
CA GLN A 95 -4.11 12.02 20.87
C GLN A 95 -4.31 10.66 20.18
N SER A 96 -4.30 10.66 18.85
CA SER A 96 -4.44 9.46 18.04
C SER A 96 -3.70 9.62 16.71
N MET A 97 -3.54 8.52 15.99
CA MET A 97 -3.08 8.56 14.60
C MET A 97 -4.14 9.27 13.75
N PRO A 98 -3.77 10.26 12.93
CA PRO A 98 -4.71 10.88 11.98
C PRO A 98 -5.19 9.84 10.97
N THR A 99 -6.51 9.72 10.81
CA THR A 99 -7.15 8.85 9.82
C THR A 99 -7.43 9.60 8.52
N ASP A 100 -7.68 10.90 8.60
CA ASP A 100 -7.83 11.76 7.44
C ASP A 100 -6.48 11.99 6.75
N THR A 101 -6.44 11.71 5.45
CA THR A 101 -5.20 11.81 4.67
C THR A 101 -4.74 13.25 4.45
N SER A 102 -5.65 14.21 4.33
CA SER A 102 -5.30 15.63 4.21
C SER A 102 -4.68 16.12 5.52
N GLU A 103 -5.25 15.74 6.66
CA GLU A 103 -4.67 16.06 7.98
C GLU A 103 -3.29 15.43 8.17
N LYS A 104 -3.15 14.14 7.82
CA LYS A 104 -1.86 13.44 7.90
C LYS A 104 -0.78 14.13 7.06
N ILE A 105 -1.07 14.47 5.81
CA ILE A 105 -0.12 15.16 4.91
C ILE A 105 0.26 16.54 5.47
N LYS A 106 -0.70 17.28 6.02
CA LYS A 106 -0.43 18.57 6.68
C LYS A 106 0.54 18.39 7.84
N LEU A 107 0.32 17.41 8.70
CA LEU A 107 1.19 17.14 9.85
C LEU A 107 2.59 16.65 9.44
N GLU A 108 2.69 15.75 8.46
CA GLU A 108 3.97 15.28 7.90
C GLU A 108 4.76 16.44 7.26
N THR A 109 4.08 17.30 6.50
CA THR A 109 4.67 18.49 5.87
C THR A 109 5.10 19.50 6.93
N TYR A 110 4.28 19.70 7.97
CA TYR A 110 4.60 20.58 9.09
C TYR A 110 5.85 20.11 9.83
N ILE A 111 5.91 18.84 10.27
CA ILE A 111 7.09 18.26 10.95
C ILE A 111 8.33 18.34 10.07
N SER A 112 8.21 18.03 8.77
CA SER A 112 9.34 18.13 7.86
C SER A 112 9.84 19.56 7.72
N THR A 113 8.94 20.55 7.79
CA THR A 113 9.31 21.97 7.73
C THR A 113 9.93 22.43 9.04
N LEU A 114 9.40 22.02 10.20
CA LEU A 114 10.01 22.28 11.51
C LEU A 114 11.44 21.74 11.60
N ASN A 115 11.67 20.52 11.12
CA ASN A 115 13.00 19.91 11.16
C ASN A 115 14.00 20.55 10.18
N GLU A 116 13.52 21.28 9.18
CA GLU A 116 14.38 21.97 8.21
C GLU A 116 14.66 23.42 8.61
N PHE A 117 13.67 24.13 9.16
CA PHE A 117 13.74 25.57 9.43
C PHE A 117 13.67 25.95 10.92
N GLY A 118 13.49 24.95 11.80
CA GLY A 118 13.22 25.18 13.21
C GLY A 118 11.86 25.84 13.48
N ASN A 119 11.61 26.17 14.74
CA ASN A 119 10.48 27.00 15.14
C ASN A 119 10.86 28.49 15.00
N SER A 120 10.99 28.95 13.76
CA SER A 120 11.37 30.33 13.40
C SER A 120 10.18 31.13 12.87
N GLU A 121 10.32 32.45 12.78
CA GLU A 121 9.28 33.34 12.24
C GLU A 121 8.88 32.99 10.80
N ASP A 122 9.82 32.45 10.01
CA ASP A 122 9.59 32.05 8.62
C ASP A 122 8.83 30.73 8.46
N LEU A 123 8.70 29.93 9.53
CA LEU A 123 8.17 28.56 9.48
C LEU A 123 6.83 28.47 8.76
N GLN A 124 5.92 29.40 9.09
CA GLN A 124 4.58 29.44 8.52
C GLN A 124 4.63 29.62 6.99
N SER A 125 5.43 30.58 6.51
CA SER A 125 5.57 30.87 5.08
C SER A 125 6.17 29.68 4.30
N LYS A 126 7.15 28.97 4.90
CA LYS A 126 7.77 27.78 4.31
C LYS A 126 6.80 26.61 4.24
N PHE A 127 6.03 26.41 5.31
CA PHE A 127 5.00 25.39 5.38
C PHE A 127 3.92 25.62 4.32
N GLU A 128 3.39 26.85 4.23
CA GLU A 128 2.40 27.22 3.21
C GLU A 128 2.94 27.04 1.79
N GLY A 129 4.19 27.42 1.54
CA GLY A 129 4.85 27.22 0.25
C GLY A 129 4.89 25.74 -0.15
N LYS A 130 5.24 24.84 0.78
CA LYS A 130 5.24 23.39 0.51
C LYS A 130 3.83 22.85 0.30
N MET A 131 2.85 23.31 1.07
CA MET A 131 1.44 22.90 0.88
C MET A 131 0.91 23.32 -0.50
N ARG A 132 1.22 24.53 -0.99
CA ARG A 132 0.83 24.96 -2.34
C ARG A 132 1.37 24.04 -3.44
N VAL A 133 2.63 23.62 -3.34
CA VAL A 133 3.22 22.68 -4.31
C VAL A 133 2.49 21.33 -4.31
N LEU A 134 2.12 20.84 -3.12
CA LEU A 134 1.34 19.60 -3.00
C LEU A 134 -0.07 19.74 -3.57
N ASP A 135 -0.74 20.87 -3.34
CA ASP A 135 -2.08 21.15 -3.87
C ASP A 135 -2.06 21.31 -5.40
N GLU A 136 -1.03 21.95 -5.95
CA GLU A 136 -0.85 22.07 -7.41
C GLU A 136 -0.68 20.70 -8.09
N PHE A 137 0.07 19.79 -7.45
CA PHE A 137 0.34 18.43 -7.92
C PHE A 137 -0.86 17.49 -7.77
N SER A 138 -1.46 17.45 -6.58
CA SER A 138 -2.51 16.47 -6.24
C SER A 138 -3.94 16.98 -6.51
N GLY A 139 -4.11 18.27 -6.79
CA GLY A 139 -5.42 18.87 -6.97
C GLY A 139 -6.28 18.74 -5.71
N ASP A 140 -7.55 18.38 -5.88
CA ASP A 140 -8.49 18.20 -4.78
C ASP A 140 -8.59 16.74 -4.28
N LEU A 141 -7.68 15.87 -4.71
CA LEU A 141 -7.71 14.43 -4.42
C LEU A 141 -7.85 14.13 -2.92
N THR A 142 -7.03 14.77 -2.08
CA THR A 142 -7.00 14.51 -0.63
C THR A 142 -8.23 15.07 0.09
N SER A 143 -9.01 15.93 -0.55
CA SER A 143 -10.32 16.36 -0.05
C SER A 143 -11.42 15.32 -0.33
N LYS A 144 -11.23 14.48 -1.37
CA LYS A 144 -12.21 13.50 -1.84
C LYS A 144 -11.92 12.07 -1.38
N TYR A 145 -10.64 11.73 -1.15
CA TYR A 145 -10.20 10.38 -0.80
C TYR A 145 -9.29 10.37 0.44
N ASN A 146 -9.39 9.28 1.19
CA ASN A 146 -8.34 8.83 2.10
C ASN A 146 -7.46 7.79 1.40
N MET A 147 -6.17 7.76 1.75
CA MET A 147 -5.18 6.83 1.21
C MET A 147 -4.73 5.84 2.29
N ASN A 148 -4.99 4.55 2.06
CA ASN A 148 -4.37 3.46 2.81
C ASN A 148 -3.15 2.96 2.03
N ILE A 149 -1.97 3.07 2.67
CA ILE A 149 -0.67 2.71 2.10
C ILE A 149 0.01 1.72 3.05
N PRO A 150 -0.22 0.40 2.88
CA PRO A 150 0.44 -0.61 3.68
C PRO A 150 1.96 -0.55 3.51
N ARG A 151 2.68 -0.57 4.63
CA ARG A 151 4.13 -0.61 4.60
C ARG A 151 4.64 -1.97 4.12
N ASN A 152 5.49 -1.96 3.11
CA ASN A 152 6.16 -3.17 2.61
C ASN A 152 7.67 -3.18 2.87
N ASP A 153 8.21 -2.15 3.54
CA ASP A 153 9.62 -2.06 3.94
C ASP A 153 9.95 -2.87 5.21
N ARG A 154 8.92 -3.27 5.94
CA ARG A 154 8.99 -4.12 7.15
C ARG A 154 7.80 -5.05 7.19
N ARG A 155 7.91 -6.15 7.94
CA ARG A 155 6.80 -7.09 8.15
C ARG A 155 5.57 -6.35 8.69
N THR A 156 4.52 -6.36 7.89
CA THR A 156 3.22 -5.74 8.17
C THR A 156 2.18 -6.85 8.21
N ILE A 157 1.44 -6.91 9.31
CA ILE A 157 0.37 -7.88 9.51
C ILE A 157 -0.95 -7.16 9.32
N ILE A 158 -1.77 -7.66 8.39
CA ILE A 158 -3.15 -7.20 8.16
C ILE A 158 -4.10 -8.25 8.73
N GLY A 159 -5.19 -7.80 9.33
CA GLY A 159 -6.17 -8.65 10.01
C GLY A 159 -5.78 -8.99 11.46
N ASN A 160 -6.52 -9.91 12.07
CA ASN A 160 -6.35 -10.23 13.49
C ASN A 160 -5.10 -11.11 13.75
N ALA A 161 -4.17 -10.59 14.55
CA ALA A 161 -2.96 -11.33 14.93
C ALA A 161 -3.29 -12.60 15.72
N LYS A 162 -4.29 -12.54 16.61
CA LYS A 162 -4.77 -13.68 17.42
C LYS A 162 -5.56 -14.63 16.53
N LYS A 163 -5.11 -15.88 16.44
CA LYS A 163 -5.63 -16.84 15.47
C LYS A 163 -7.09 -17.21 15.74
N GLU A 164 -7.43 -17.37 17.00
CA GLU A 164 -8.76 -17.66 17.53
C GLU A 164 -9.79 -16.56 17.25
N SER A 165 -9.33 -15.34 16.97
CA SER A 165 -10.18 -14.17 16.69
C SER A 165 -10.21 -13.79 15.21
N ARG A 166 -9.71 -14.66 14.32
CA ARG A 166 -9.72 -14.42 12.87
C ARG A 166 -11.09 -14.75 12.27
N CYS A 167 -11.57 -13.83 11.47
CA CYS A 167 -12.65 -14.02 10.51
C CYS A 167 -12.04 -13.89 9.11
N CYS A 168 -12.40 -14.75 8.17
CA CYS A 168 -11.85 -14.64 6.82
C CYS A 168 -12.51 -13.49 6.05
N ARG A 169 -11.75 -12.47 5.62
CA ARG A 169 -12.26 -11.30 4.89
C ARG A 169 -12.93 -11.61 3.54
N PHE A 170 -12.66 -12.78 2.95
CA PHE A 170 -13.23 -13.17 1.65
C PHE A 170 -14.46 -14.07 1.75
N CYS A 171 -14.67 -14.79 2.86
CA CYS A 171 -15.80 -15.71 3.00
C CYS A 171 -16.57 -15.57 4.31
N ASN A 172 -16.13 -14.66 5.18
CA ASN A 172 -16.69 -14.40 6.51
C ASN A 172 -16.74 -15.61 7.45
N LYS A 173 -16.04 -16.70 7.11
CA LYS A 173 -15.93 -17.88 7.96
C LYS A 173 -14.85 -17.69 9.01
N THR A 174 -15.19 -18.07 10.23
CA THR A 174 -14.30 -18.16 11.39
C THR A 174 -13.81 -19.59 11.59
N MET A 175 -12.96 -19.81 12.60
CA MET A 175 -12.59 -21.17 13.01
C MET A 175 -13.80 -22.00 13.48
N ASN A 176 -14.85 -21.36 14.02
CA ASN A 176 -16.08 -22.04 14.44
C ASN A 176 -16.88 -22.56 13.23
N ASP A 177 -16.74 -21.92 12.07
CA ASP A 177 -17.35 -22.33 10.80
C ASP A 177 -16.49 -23.36 10.03
N GLY A 178 -15.40 -23.83 10.64
CA GLY A 178 -14.45 -24.79 10.06
C GLY A 178 -13.31 -24.19 9.24
N ALA A 179 -13.18 -22.86 9.16
CA ALA A 179 -12.07 -22.25 8.44
C ALA A 179 -10.72 -22.51 9.15
N THR A 180 -9.68 -22.83 8.38
CA THR A 180 -8.32 -22.97 8.91
C THR A 180 -7.44 -21.81 8.46
N PHE A 181 -6.52 -21.38 9.34
CA PHE A 181 -5.54 -20.33 9.08
C PHE A 181 -4.14 -20.86 9.38
N LYS A 182 -3.74 -21.94 8.68
CA LYS A 182 -2.46 -22.63 8.89
C LYS A 182 -1.40 -22.14 7.90
N LYS A 183 -1.79 -21.76 6.69
CA LYS A 183 -0.90 -21.23 5.66
C LYS A 183 -0.63 -19.75 5.91
N VAL A 184 0.55 -19.31 5.49
CA VAL A 184 0.87 -17.89 5.41
C VAL A 184 0.26 -17.35 4.12
N ALA A 185 -0.78 -16.53 4.26
CA ALA A 185 -1.37 -15.81 3.16
C ALA A 185 -0.63 -14.47 2.96
N HIS A 186 -0.42 -14.11 1.70
CA HIS A 186 0.25 -12.88 1.31
C HIS A 186 -0.74 -11.96 0.62
N ALA A 187 -0.79 -10.69 1.02
CA ALA A 187 -1.73 -9.75 0.44
C ALA A 187 -1.46 -9.50 -1.05
N ILE A 188 -0.18 -9.34 -1.40
CA ILE A 188 0.35 -9.35 -2.76
C ILE A 188 1.05 -10.70 -2.98
N PRO A 189 0.88 -11.38 -4.13
CA PRO A 189 1.51 -12.67 -4.38
C PRO A 189 3.03 -12.63 -4.16
N GLU A 190 3.57 -13.60 -3.43
CA GLU A 190 5.01 -13.70 -3.13
C GLU A 190 5.86 -13.75 -4.42
N GLY A 191 5.31 -14.32 -5.50
CA GLY A 191 5.94 -14.35 -6.81
C GLY A 191 6.26 -12.97 -7.39
N LEU A 192 5.58 -11.92 -6.93
CA LEU A 192 5.80 -10.52 -7.30
C LEU A 192 6.73 -9.79 -6.31
N GLY A 193 7.44 -10.52 -5.44
CA GLY A 193 8.43 -9.96 -4.53
C GLY A 193 7.89 -9.46 -3.19
N ASN A 194 6.60 -9.67 -2.89
CA ASN A 194 6.06 -9.34 -1.57
C ASN A 194 6.55 -10.33 -0.51
N LYS A 195 7.33 -9.84 0.44
CA LYS A 195 7.84 -10.62 1.58
C LYS A 195 7.25 -10.18 2.91
N ASN A 196 6.68 -8.99 2.97
CA ASN A 196 6.45 -8.32 4.24
C ASN A 196 4.97 -8.12 4.55
N ILE A 197 4.07 -7.97 3.56
CA ILE A 197 2.64 -7.80 3.83
C ILE A 197 1.98 -9.17 3.96
N ILE A 198 1.73 -9.57 5.20
CA ILE A 198 1.12 -10.85 5.59
C ILE A 198 -0.35 -10.63 5.94
N LEU A 199 -1.22 -11.45 5.36
CA LEU A 199 -2.65 -11.40 5.59
C LEU A 199 -3.06 -12.50 6.58
N CYS A 200 -3.56 -12.11 7.76
CA CYS A 200 -3.93 -13.06 8.80
C CYS A 200 -5.39 -13.50 8.71
N ASP A 201 -6.24 -12.70 8.10
CA ASP A 201 -7.68 -12.90 7.90
C ASP A 201 -8.01 -13.49 6.51
N GLU A 202 -7.10 -14.24 5.90
CA GLU A 202 -7.38 -15.09 4.73
C GLU A 202 -7.28 -16.56 5.14
N CYS A 203 -8.40 -17.31 5.02
CA CYS A 203 -8.41 -18.73 5.34
C CYS A 203 -7.70 -19.57 4.27
N ASP A 204 -7.31 -20.78 4.64
CA ASP A 204 -6.54 -21.70 3.78
C ASP A 204 -7.29 -22.08 2.49
N ASP A 205 -8.63 -22.10 2.53
CA ASP A 205 -9.49 -22.38 1.38
C ASP A 205 -9.51 -21.20 0.39
N CYS A 206 -9.68 -19.97 0.88
CA CYS A 206 -9.63 -18.78 0.03
C CYS A 206 -8.24 -18.56 -0.55
N ASN A 207 -7.20 -18.69 0.28
CA ASN A 207 -5.81 -18.65 -0.16
C ASN A 207 -5.52 -19.72 -1.24
N GLY A 208 -6.03 -20.94 -1.03
CA GLY A 208 -5.95 -22.00 -2.04
C GLY A 208 -6.67 -21.65 -3.33
N PHE A 209 -7.89 -21.10 -3.25
CA PHE A 209 -8.67 -20.69 -4.42
C PHE A 209 -7.95 -19.61 -5.22
N PHE A 210 -7.57 -18.50 -4.58
CA PHE A 210 -6.93 -17.38 -5.28
C PHE A 210 -5.58 -17.78 -5.85
N GLY A 211 -4.74 -18.47 -5.07
CA GLY A 211 -3.41 -18.89 -5.49
C GLY A 211 -3.41 -19.90 -6.66
N ASN A 212 -4.46 -20.72 -6.77
CA ASN A 212 -4.55 -21.74 -7.83
C ASN A 212 -5.33 -21.27 -9.06
N TYR A 213 -6.32 -20.40 -8.92
CA TYR A 213 -7.27 -20.09 -10.00
C TYR A 213 -7.25 -18.65 -10.50
N ILE A 214 -6.81 -17.68 -9.69
CA ILE A 214 -6.89 -16.25 -10.01
C ILE A 214 -5.49 -15.64 -10.16
N GLU A 215 -4.65 -15.74 -9.14
CA GLU A 215 -3.29 -15.18 -9.12
C GLU A 215 -2.36 -15.69 -10.24
N PRO A 216 -2.48 -16.92 -10.78
CA PRO A 216 -1.63 -17.36 -11.88
C PRO A 216 -1.64 -16.41 -13.09
N SER A 217 -2.80 -15.88 -13.49
CA SER A 217 -2.89 -14.94 -14.61
C SER A 217 -2.14 -13.63 -14.35
N LEU A 218 -2.08 -13.17 -13.10
CA LEU A 218 -1.27 -12.02 -12.68
C LEU A 218 0.23 -12.34 -12.74
N ILE A 219 0.64 -13.50 -12.24
CA ILE A 219 2.04 -13.93 -12.28
C ILE A 219 2.55 -14.03 -13.73
N GLU A 220 1.74 -14.64 -14.61
CA GLU A 220 2.05 -14.79 -16.03
C GLU A 220 2.19 -13.45 -16.75
N HIS A 221 1.27 -12.51 -16.47
CA HIS A 221 1.33 -11.13 -16.97
C HIS A 221 2.63 -10.41 -16.56
N PHE A 222 3.17 -10.75 -15.39
CA PHE A 222 4.41 -10.14 -14.88
C PHE A 222 5.68 -10.98 -15.10
N ASP A 223 5.64 -12.14 -15.77
CA ASP A 223 6.77 -13.09 -15.83
C ASP A 223 8.06 -12.47 -16.39
N ILE A 224 7.97 -11.67 -17.46
CA ILE A 224 9.12 -10.94 -18.03
C ILE A 224 9.74 -10.01 -17.00
N TYR A 225 8.91 -9.24 -16.30
CA TYR A 225 9.36 -8.25 -15.34
C TYR A 225 9.94 -8.90 -14.09
N ARG A 226 9.40 -10.03 -13.65
CA ARG A 226 9.96 -10.81 -12.54
C ARG A 226 11.41 -11.21 -12.80
N VAL A 227 11.76 -11.55 -14.05
CA VAL A 227 13.15 -11.84 -14.44
C VAL A 227 14.00 -10.57 -14.44
N PHE A 228 13.57 -9.51 -15.12
CA PHE A 228 14.34 -8.26 -15.20
C PHE A 228 14.61 -7.61 -13.84
N LEU A 229 13.63 -7.68 -12.92
CA LEU A 229 13.73 -7.11 -11.58
C LEU A 229 14.47 -8.01 -10.58
N GLY A 230 14.68 -9.28 -10.92
CA GLY A 230 15.27 -10.25 -10.01
C GLY A 230 14.39 -10.64 -8.83
N LEU A 231 13.07 -10.68 -9.05
CA LEU A 231 12.11 -10.98 -7.99
C LEU A 231 12.20 -12.45 -7.60
N LYS A 232 12.61 -12.71 -6.35
CA LYS A 232 12.68 -14.07 -5.80
C LYS A 232 11.31 -14.47 -5.26
N GLY A 233 10.79 -15.59 -5.74
CA GLY A 233 9.64 -16.28 -5.13
C GLY A 233 10.08 -17.47 -4.28
N LYS A 234 9.13 -18.36 -3.95
CA LYS A 234 9.36 -19.57 -3.14
C LYS A 234 10.50 -20.46 -3.65
N ASN A 235 10.63 -20.58 -4.97
CA ASN A 235 11.61 -21.45 -5.63
C ASN A 235 12.86 -20.68 -6.11
N GLY A 236 13.13 -19.50 -5.54
CA GLY A 236 14.28 -18.66 -5.93
C GLY A 236 13.98 -17.73 -7.10
N THR A 237 14.99 -17.47 -7.93
CA THR A 237 14.88 -16.59 -9.10
C THR A 237 14.10 -17.27 -10.24
N PRO A 238 13.25 -16.54 -10.97
CA PRO A 238 12.40 -17.11 -12.01
C PRO A 238 13.23 -17.59 -13.20
N LYS A 239 12.86 -18.75 -13.74
CA LYS A 239 13.26 -19.25 -15.05
C LYS A 239 12.01 -19.48 -15.88
N ILE A 240 11.81 -18.66 -16.90
CA ILE A 240 10.61 -18.66 -17.74
C ILE A 240 10.93 -19.31 -19.09
N LYS A 241 10.14 -20.31 -19.48
CA LYS A 241 10.27 -21.00 -20.76
C LYS A 241 9.24 -20.48 -21.76
N TYR A 242 9.72 -20.12 -22.94
CA TYR A 242 8.94 -19.74 -24.10
C TYR A 242 9.05 -20.85 -25.15
N LYS A 243 8.13 -20.88 -26.12
CA LYS A 243 8.17 -21.85 -27.22
C LYS A 243 9.45 -21.71 -28.05
N ASN A 244 9.90 -20.47 -28.21
CA ASN A 244 11.04 -20.07 -29.03
C ASN A 244 12.24 -19.60 -28.20
N GLY A 245 12.24 -19.77 -26.87
CA GLY A 245 13.27 -19.15 -26.03
C GLY A 245 13.13 -19.39 -24.53
N HIS A 246 13.95 -18.70 -23.75
CA HIS A 246 13.83 -18.67 -22.30
C HIS A 246 14.39 -17.36 -21.72
N MET A 247 13.95 -17.06 -20.49
CA MET A 247 14.48 -15.98 -19.68
C MET A 247 14.88 -16.51 -18.31
N GLN A 248 16.03 -16.07 -17.81
CA GLN A 248 16.51 -16.42 -16.48
C GLN A 248 17.49 -15.38 -15.95
N ILE A 249 17.96 -15.57 -14.71
CA ILE A 249 18.99 -14.73 -14.11
C ILE A 249 20.24 -15.57 -13.92
N GLU A 250 21.35 -15.10 -14.49
CA GLU A 250 22.67 -15.68 -14.30
C GLU A 250 23.62 -14.59 -13.84
N ASN A 251 24.39 -14.84 -12.77
CA ASN A 251 25.37 -13.89 -12.23
C ASN A 251 24.78 -12.48 -11.98
N ASN A 252 23.56 -12.41 -11.42
CA ASN A 252 22.79 -11.18 -11.19
C ASN A 252 22.41 -10.39 -12.46
N MET A 253 22.50 -10.99 -13.65
CA MET A 253 22.08 -10.39 -14.91
C MET A 253 20.88 -11.13 -15.51
N PRO A 254 19.86 -10.42 -16.01
CA PRO A 254 18.79 -11.04 -16.78
C PRO A 254 19.33 -11.48 -18.15
N ILE A 255 19.19 -12.77 -18.45
CA ILE A 255 19.53 -13.36 -19.75
C ILE A 255 18.22 -13.62 -20.50
N VAL A 256 18.15 -13.13 -21.73
CA VAL A 256 17.05 -13.39 -22.66
C VAL A 256 17.62 -14.12 -23.87
N ALA A 257 17.19 -15.37 -24.06
CA ALA A 257 17.55 -16.17 -25.23
C ALA A 257 16.29 -16.42 -26.05
N SER A 258 16.33 -16.09 -27.34
CA SER A 258 15.24 -16.35 -28.28
C SER A 258 15.79 -16.79 -29.64
N GLN A 259 15.06 -17.67 -30.30
CA GLN A 259 15.25 -18.04 -31.70
C GLN A 259 14.73 -16.95 -32.65
N ASN A 260 13.96 -15.99 -32.14
CA ASN A 260 13.40 -14.88 -32.90
C ASN A 260 13.90 -13.52 -32.36
N ILE A 261 15.06 -13.10 -32.86
CA ILE A 261 15.67 -11.80 -32.56
C ILE A 261 15.77 -11.01 -33.86
N GLU A 262 15.12 -9.85 -33.89
CA GLU A 262 15.18 -8.89 -34.99
C GLU A 262 16.20 -7.79 -34.66
N ARG A 263 17.21 -7.61 -35.50
CA ARG A 263 18.12 -6.46 -35.41
C ARG A 263 17.52 -5.30 -36.20
N VAL A 264 16.98 -4.32 -35.48
CA VAL A 264 16.37 -3.12 -36.09
C VAL A 264 17.44 -2.13 -36.52
N SER A 265 18.51 -1.98 -35.74
CA SER A 265 19.69 -1.17 -36.08
C SER A 265 20.92 -1.62 -35.28
N ASP A 266 22.06 -0.93 -35.42
CA ASP A 266 23.24 -1.14 -34.58
C ASP A 266 23.02 -0.77 -33.10
N LYS A 267 21.96 0.00 -32.82
CA LYS A 267 21.61 0.46 -31.47
C LYS A 267 20.33 -0.18 -30.94
N GLU A 268 19.62 -0.98 -31.73
CA GLU A 268 18.31 -1.50 -31.35
C GLU A 268 18.12 -2.94 -31.80
N ILE A 269 17.70 -3.78 -30.85
CA ILE A 269 17.21 -5.14 -31.12
C ILE A 269 15.81 -5.31 -30.54
N LYS A 270 14.99 -6.10 -31.22
CA LYS A 270 13.72 -6.61 -30.72
C LYS A 270 13.84 -8.10 -30.49
N VAL A 271 13.38 -8.56 -29.34
CA VAL A 271 13.34 -9.97 -28.99
C VAL A 271 11.88 -10.38 -28.86
N HIS A 272 11.45 -11.29 -29.72
CA HIS A 272 10.08 -11.81 -29.69
C HIS A 272 10.05 -13.12 -28.90
N LEU A 273 9.10 -13.23 -27.98
CA LEU A 273 8.94 -14.36 -27.07
C LEU A 273 7.50 -14.85 -27.09
N ASP A 274 7.33 -16.12 -27.42
CA ASP A 274 6.02 -16.77 -27.50
C ASP A 274 5.78 -17.60 -26.24
N SER A 275 4.90 -17.13 -25.35
CA SER A 275 4.66 -17.82 -24.08
C SER A 275 4.09 -19.22 -24.31
N THR A 276 4.53 -20.15 -23.47
CA THR A 276 3.90 -21.48 -23.35
C THR A 276 2.62 -21.41 -22.54
N LYS A 277 2.43 -20.32 -21.79
CA LYS A 277 1.29 -20.09 -20.91
C LYS A 277 0.26 -19.17 -21.56
N ARG A 278 -0.94 -19.20 -21.01
CA ARG A 278 -2.07 -18.36 -21.41
C ARG A 278 -2.69 -17.78 -20.17
N PHE A 279 -3.14 -16.53 -20.25
CA PHE A 279 -3.85 -15.89 -19.15
C PHE A 279 -5.27 -15.51 -19.56
N THR A 280 -6.12 -15.28 -18.56
CA THR A 280 -7.47 -14.74 -18.77
C THR A 280 -7.50 -13.28 -18.31
N PRO A 281 -7.84 -12.32 -19.18
CA PRO A 281 -7.90 -10.90 -18.80
C PRO A 281 -8.80 -10.64 -17.58
N ALA A 282 -9.99 -11.23 -17.50
CA ALA A 282 -10.86 -11.07 -16.34
C ALA A 282 -10.23 -11.58 -15.04
N LYS A 283 -9.44 -12.67 -15.09
CA LYS A 283 -8.69 -13.17 -13.92
C LYS A 283 -7.56 -12.24 -13.52
N LEU A 284 -6.91 -11.56 -14.47
CA LEU A 284 -5.92 -10.52 -14.18
C LEU A 284 -6.57 -9.37 -13.39
N TYR A 285 -7.77 -8.92 -13.79
CA TYR A 285 -8.53 -7.92 -13.05
C TYR A 285 -8.91 -8.40 -11.65
N LYS A 286 -9.43 -9.63 -11.52
CA LYS A 286 -9.76 -10.25 -10.22
C LYS A 286 -8.55 -10.34 -9.30
N ALA A 287 -7.38 -10.64 -9.83
CA ALA A 287 -6.14 -10.71 -9.06
C ALA A 287 -5.70 -9.34 -8.53
N LEU A 288 -5.88 -8.27 -9.32
CA LEU A 288 -5.67 -6.89 -8.86
C LEU A 288 -6.69 -6.52 -7.77
N CYS A 289 -7.97 -6.82 -7.96
CA CYS A 289 -9.00 -6.62 -6.92
C CYS A 289 -8.68 -7.40 -5.63
N LYS A 290 -8.14 -8.61 -5.74
CA LYS A 290 -7.68 -9.40 -4.59
C LYS A 290 -6.60 -8.66 -3.81
N ILE A 291 -5.64 -8.01 -4.48
CA ILE A 291 -4.59 -7.23 -3.81
C ILE A 291 -5.22 -6.08 -3.02
N THR A 292 -6.15 -5.32 -3.62
CA THR A 292 -6.87 -4.25 -2.92
C THR A 292 -7.66 -4.78 -1.73
N LEU A 293 -8.49 -5.80 -1.93
CA LEU A 293 -9.28 -6.42 -0.86
C LEU A 293 -8.41 -7.04 0.23
N SER A 294 -7.17 -7.42 -0.07
CA SER A 294 -6.20 -7.92 0.92
C SER A 294 -5.53 -6.80 1.72
N THR A 295 -5.63 -5.55 1.29
CA THR A 295 -4.85 -4.43 1.85
C THR A 295 -5.67 -3.24 2.32
N ILE A 296 -6.92 -3.15 1.89
CA ILE A 296 -7.88 -2.17 2.40
C ILE A 296 -8.30 -2.52 3.83
N ASP A 297 -8.69 -1.49 4.57
CA ASP A 297 -9.20 -1.62 5.93
C ASP A 297 -10.52 -2.39 5.95
N GLU A 298 -10.71 -3.18 7.02
CA GLU A 298 -11.81 -4.13 7.16
C GLU A 298 -13.19 -3.44 7.04
N GLU A 299 -13.29 -2.20 7.49
CA GLU A 299 -14.54 -1.42 7.44
C GLU A 299 -15.08 -1.21 6.02
N HIS A 300 -14.19 -1.16 5.01
CA HIS A 300 -14.58 -0.96 3.61
C HIS A 300 -14.86 -2.28 2.87
N VAL A 301 -14.42 -3.42 3.42
CA VAL A 301 -14.67 -4.75 2.83
C VAL A 301 -16.17 -5.05 2.78
N ALA A 302 -16.93 -4.55 3.77
CA ALA A 302 -18.38 -4.72 3.84
C ALA A 302 -19.13 -4.13 2.63
N ASP A 303 -18.59 -3.07 2.02
CA ASP A 303 -19.16 -2.39 0.84
C ASP A 303 -18.76 -3.05 -0.49
N LEU A 304 -17.95 -4.12 -0.44
CA LEU A 304 -17.34 -4.79 -1.61
C LEU A 304 -17.72 -6.28 -1.70
N LYS A 305 -18.84 -6.67 -1.08
CA LYS A 305 -19.31 -8.07 -1.06
C LYS A 305 -19.59 -8.59 -2.46
N GLU A 306 -20.22 -7.79 -3.32
CA GLU A 306 -20.51 -8.20 -4.70
C GLU A 306 -19.22 -8.32 -5.52
N THR A 307 -18.20 -7.49 -5.26
CA THR A 307 -16.84 -7.69 -5.82
C THR A 307 -16.26 -9.04 -5.40
N ILE A 308 -16.30 -9.39 -4.11
CA ILE A 308 -15.77 -10.65 -3.58
C ILE A 308 -16.50 -11.85 -4.18
N LYS A 309 -17.83 -11.76 -4.27
CA LYS A 309 -18.68 -12.78 -4.89
C LYS A 309 -18.31 -12.97 -6.35
N TRP A 310 -18.23 -11.89 -7.12
CA TRP A 310 -17.81 -11.90 -8.51
C TRP A 310 -16.43 -12.55 -8.71
N MET A 311 -15.46 -12.22 -7.84
CA MET A 311 -14.11 -12.81 -7.90
C MET A 311 -14.08 -14.33 -7.72
N LYS A 312 -15.09 -14.89 -7.05
CA LYS A 312 -15.20 -16.33 -6.75
C LYS A 312 -16.10 -17.10 -7.69
N THR A 313 -16.86 -16.41 -8.53
CA THR A 313 -17.73 -17.02 -9.54
C THR A 313 -17.06 -17.06 -10.89
N ASP A 314 -17.50 -17.98 -11.74
CA ASP A 314 -17.22 -17.92 -13.16
C ASP A 314 -17.85 -16.66 -13.77
N ASP A 315 -17.11 -16.02 -14.66
CA ASP A 315 -17.54 -14.79 -15.29
C ASP A 315 -18.63 -15.02 -16.33
N GLN A 316 -19.61 -14.12 -16.38
CA GLN A 316 -20.61 -14.11 -17.44
C GLN A 316 -20.03 -13.47 -18.71
N LYS A 317 -20.48 -13.92 -19.88
CA LYS A 317 -19.98 -13.43 -21.19
C LYS A 317 -20.17 -11.92 -21.41
N GLU A 318 -21.14 -11.30 -20.75
CA GLU A 318 -21.50 -9.89 -20.92
C GLU A 318 -20.92 -8.97 -19.83
N LEU A 319 -20.05 -9.48 -18.97
CA LEU A 319 -19.43 -8.70 -17.91
C LEU A 319 -18.71 -7.47 -18.49
N ARG A 320 -19.03 -6.29 -17.96
CA ARG A 320 -18.29 -5.05 -18.25
C ARG A 320 -17.52 -4.63 -17.02
N LEU A 321 -16.25 -4.32 -17.22
CA LEU A 321 -15.34 -3.87 -16.18
C LEU A 321 -14.81 -2.49 -16.58
N PRO A 322 -14.55 -1.59 -15.62
CA PRO A 322 -13.81 -0.36 -15.88
C PRO A 322 -12.46 -0.67 -16.52
N ASN A 323 -11.95 0.23 -17.36
CA ASN A 323 -10.59 0.07 -17.89
C ASN A 323 -9.54 0.14 -16.76
N ILE A 324 -8.37 -0.47 -16.99
CA ILE A 324 -7.20 -0.30 -16.13
C ILE A 324 -6.23 0.65 -16.82
N ALA A 325 -5.82 1.71 -16.13
CA ALA A 325 -4.76 2.58 -16.63
C ALA A 325 -3.40 1.98 -16.28
N VAL A 326 -2.52 1.84 -17.27
CA VAL A 326 -1.18 1.26 -17.15
C VAL A 326 -0.14 2.25 -17.64
N ASN A 327 0.95 2.41 -16.89
CA ASN A 327 2.08 3.24 -17.30
C ASN A 327 3.42 2.63 -16.84
N VAL A 328 4.50 3.05 -17.49
CA VAL A 328 5.88 2.77 -17.10
C VAL A 328 6.52 4.05 -16.61
N VAL A 329 6.68 4.15 -15.29
CA VAL A 329 7.25 5.31 -14.61
C VAL A 329 8.62 4.92 -14.03
N HIS A 330 9.68 5.55 -14.50
CA HIS A 330 11.05 5.25 -14.07
C HIS A 330 11.45 5.92 -12.76
N SER A 331 10.78 7.01 -12.37
CA SER A 331 10.96 7.61 -11.04
C SER A 331 10.31 6.73 -9.96
N GLY A 332 10.91 6.72 -8.77
CA GLY A 332 10.39 5.94 -7.63
C GLY A 332 10.47 4.42 -7.81
N PHE A 333 11.44 3.92 -8.58
CA PHE A 333 11.67 2.48 -8.74
C PHE A 333 11.92 1.80 -7.39
N SER A 334 11.17 0.72 -7.13
CA SER A 334 11.38 -0.18 -5.98
C SER A 334 11.26 -1.63 -6.42
N LYS A 335 12.05 -2.50 -5.79
CA LYS A 335 11.96 -3.96 -6.03
C LYS A 335 10.82 -4.58 -5.24
N GLU A 336 10.39 -3.95 -4.16
CA GLU A 336 9.23 -4.33 -3.38
C GLU A 336 7.96 -3.84 -4.10
N PRO A 337 6.91 -4.69 -4.24
CA PRO A 337 5.65 -4.22 -4.79
C PRO A 337 4.98 -3.23 -3.83
N GLN A 338 4.29 -2.23 -4.37
CA GLN A 338 3.60 -1.21 -3.58
C GLN A 338 2.13 -1.14 -3.98
N ILE A 339 1.28 -0.79 -3.02
CA ILE A 339 -0.15 -0.61 -3.22
C ILE A 339 -0.59 0.64 -2.46
N VAL A 340 -1.38 1.47 -3.12
CA VAL A 340 -2.11 2.59 -2.51
C VAL A 340 -3.58 2.36 -2.78
N ASN A 341 -4.40 2.33 -1.73
CA ASN A 341 -5.85 2.23 -1.83
C ASN A 341 -6.44 3.60 -1.52
N TYR A 342 -7.11 4.19 -2.50
CA TYR A 342 -7.87 5.41 -2.37
C TYR A 342 -9.31 5.05 -2.03
N VAL A 343 -9.80 5.50 -0.87
CA VAL A 343 -11.18 5.28 -0.43
C VAL A 343 -11.92 6.61 -0.37
N ARG A 344 -13.03 6.70 -1.10
CA ARG A 344 -13.85 7.91 -1.20
C ARG A 344 -14.44 8.25 0.17
N LYS A 345 -14.25 9.51 0.61
CA LYS A 345 -14.77 10.01 1.90
C LYS A 345 -15.85 11.09 1.76
N VAL A 346 -16.23 11.40 0.53
CA VAL A 346 -17.28 12.37 0.20
C VAL A 346 -18.52 11.64 -0.35
N ASP A 347 -19.68 12.27 -0.21
CA ASP A 347 -20.96 11.73 -0.68
C ASP A 347 -21.19 11.88 -2.20
N ASN A 348 -20.16 12.29 -2.95
CA ASN A 348 -20.23 12.41 -4.41
C ASN A 348 -20.02 11.03 -5.06
N THR A 349 -21.07 10.47 -5.68
CA THR A 349 -21.00 9.17 -6.33
C THR A 349 -20.49 9.19 -7.78
N ASP A 350 -20.22 10.38 -8.34
CA ASP A 350 -19.66 10.54 -9.70
C ASP A 350 -18.19 10.09 -9.83
N ILE A 351 -17.54 9.82 -8.70
CA ILE A 351 -16.18 9.30 -8.60
C ILE A 351 -16.22 7.95 -7.87
N PRO A 352 -15.33 6.98 -8.15
CA PRO A 352 -15.47 5.62 -7.63
C PRO A 352 -15.31 5.52 -6.11
N HIS A 353 -15.95 4.54 -5.48
CA HIS A 353 -15.80 4.32 -4.04
C HIS A 353 -14.37 3.92 -3.68
N VAL A 354 -13.77 2.97 -4.41
CA VAL A 354 -12.40 2.51 -4.19
C VAL A 354 -11.62 2.47 -5.51
N VAL A 355 -10.44 3.07 -5.48
CA VAL A 355 -9.45 3.04 -6.57
C VAL A 355 -8.12 2.57 -5.98
N SER A 356 -7.34 1.80 -6.73
CA SER A 356 -6.01 1.37 -6.28
C SER A 356 -4.92 1.67 -7.29
N GLU A 357 -3.77 2.15 -6.82
CA GLU A 357 -2.51 2.14 -7.55
C GLU A 357 -1.66 0.96 -7.10
N PHE A 358 -1.44 -0.01 -7.98
CA PHE A 358 -0.47 -1.09 -7.78
C PHE A 358 0.81 -0.82 -8.57
N ARG A 359 1.95 -0.87 -7.90
CA ARG A 359 3.27 -0.66 -8.50
C ARG A 359 4.15 -1.88 -8.36
N LEU A 360 4.81 -2.27 -9.46
CA LEU A 360 5.83 -3.31 -9.50
C LEU A 360 7.03 -2.81 -10.31
N GLY A 361 8.14 -2.47 -9.64
CA GLY A 361 9.27 -1.84 -10.32
C GLY A 361 8.86 -0.48 -10.91
N SER A 362 8.97 -0.35 -12.22
CA SER A 362 8.51 0.83 -12.96
C SER A 362 7.07 0.76 -13.44
N PHE A 363 6.39 -0.39 -13.30
CA PHE A 363 5.03 -0.52 -13.79
C PHE A 363 4.03 0.00 -12.78
N VAL A 364 3.07 0.78 -13.26
CA VAL A 364 1.99 1.38 -12.48
C VAL A 364 0.66 0.95 -13.08
N TYR A 365 -0.21 0.41 -12.25
CA TYR A 365 -1.58 0.01 -12.60
C TYR A 365 -2.53 0.80 -11.72
N VAL A 366 -3.43 1.58 -12.32
CA VAL A 366 -4.49 2.29 -11.62
C VAL A 366 -5.82 1.69 -12.05
N TYR A 367 -6.59 1.17 -11.10
CA TYR A 367 -7.83 0.44 -11.37
C TYR A 367 -8.89 0.73 -10.32
N ILE A 368 -10.15 0.71 -10.75
CA ILE A 368 -11.33 0.86 -9.92
C ILE A 368 -11.71 -0.51 -9.34
N ILE A 369 -12.24 -0.57 -8.13
CA ILE A 369 -12.84 -1.80 -7.61
C ILE A 369 -14.32 -1.84 -8.01
N PRO A 370 -14.73 -2.76 -8.89
CA PRO A 370 -16.08 -2.78 -9.44
C PRO A 370 -17.08 -3.33 -8.43
N PHE A 371 -18.36 -3.05 -8.65
CA PHE A 371 -19.49 -3.62 -7.89
C PHE A 371 -19.50 -3.25 -6.40
N SER A 372 -19.00 -2.06 -6.05
CA SER A 372 -19.21 -1.57 -4.70
C SER A 372 -20.67 -1.16 -4.48
N GLU A 373 -21.20 -1.49 -3.29
CA GLU A 373 -22.55 -1.05 -2.86
C GLU A 373 -22.66 0.48 -2.74
N LYS A 374 -21.52 1.20 -2.68
CA LYS A 374 -21.44 2.66 -2.62
C LYS A 374 -21.35 3.33 -3.98
N ASP A 375 -21.30 2.58 -5.07
CA ASP A 375 -21.28 3.12 -6.42
C ASP A 375 -22.64 2.93 -7.11
N ASN A 376 -23.17 4.01 -7.68
CA ASN A 376 -24.39 4.02 -8.49
C ASN A 376 -24.12 4.40 -9.95
N VAL A 377 -22.84 4.55 -10.31
CA VAL A 377 -22.36 4.93 -11.64
C VAL A 377 -21.66 3.76 -12.30
N ASP A 378 -21.92 3.54 -13.59
CA ASP A 378 -21.19 2.57 -14.40
C ASP A 378 -19.88 3.17 -14.93
N PHE A 379 -18.78 2.88 -14.22
CA PHE A 379 -17.42 3.28 -14.61
C PHE A 379 -16.82 2.43 -15.74
N SER A 380 -17.55 1.47 -16.31
CA SER A 380 -17.18 0.81 -17.57
C SER A 380 -17.49 1.64 -18.81
N SER A 381 -18.30 2.71 -18.66
CA SER A 381 -18.54 3.68 -19.72
C SER A 381 -17.42 4.72 -19.79
N ASP A 382 -17.03 5.11 -21.01
CA ASP A 382 -15.93 6.05 -21.26
C ASP A 382 -16.18 7.41 -20.61
N GLU A 383 -17.42 7.92 -20.63
CA GLU A 383 -17.76 9.22 -20.04
C GLU A 383 -17.52 9.24 -18.53
N ASN A 384 -18.01 8.23 -17.81
CA ASN A 384 -17.87 8.17 -16.36
C ASN A 384 -16.42 7.82 -15.96
N TYR A 385 -15.74 6.99 -16.75
CA TYR A 385 -14.33 6.71 -16.55
C TYR A 385 -13.47 7.98 -16.69
N GLN A 386 -13.77 8.84 -17.66
CA GLN A 386 -13.04 10.10 -17.84
C GLN A 386 -13.22 11.06 -16.66
N LYS A 387 -14.44 11.19 -16.11
CA LYS A 387 -14.70 11.99 -14.90
C LYS A 387 -13.88 11.52 -13.70
N PHE A 388 -13.79 10.21 -13.52
CA PHE A 388 -12.88 9.58 -12.56
C PHE A 388 -11.43 10.01 -12.84
N TRP A 389 -10.95 9.81 -14.06
CA TRP A 389 -9.55 10.03 -14.44
C TRP A 389 -9.11 11.48 -14.20
N ASP A 390 -9.98 12.45 -14.51
CA ASP A 390 -9.72 13.88 -14.33
C ASP A 390 -9.63 14.28 -12.85
N THR A 391 -10.27 13.52 -11.95
CA THR A 391 -10.15 13.73 -10.49
C THR A 391 -8.74 13.39 -9.98
N PHE A 392 -8.04 12.45 -10.63
CA PHE A 392 -6.69 12.04 -10.27
C PHE A 392 -5.65 12.84 -11.07
N LYS A 393 -5.59 14.15 -10.81
CA LYS A 393 -4.79 15.13 -11.57
C LYS A 393 -3.32 14.73 -11.74
N HIS A 394 -2.70 14.14 -10.71
CA HIS A 394 -1.31 13.68 -10.77
C HIS A 394 -1.08 12.57 -11.80
N TYR A 395 -2.10 11.76 -12.11
CA TYR A 395 -2.05 10.81 -13.21
C TYR A 395 -2.34 11.45 -14.55
N SER A 396 -3.38 12.30 -14.64
CA SER A 396 -3.79 12.92 -15.91
C SER A 396 -2.75 13.87 -16.50
N LEU A 397 -1.89 14.47 -15.66
CA LEU A 397 -0.72 15.25 -16.09
C LEU A 397 0.42 14.38 -16.66
N GLY A 398 0.45 13.09 -16.29
CA GLY A 398 1.43 12.13 -16.78
C GLY A 398 1.16 11.74 -18.24
N LYS A 399 2.22 11.57 -19.03
CA LYS A 399 2.15 11.01 -20.39
C LYS A 399 2.40 9.50 -20.36
N GLY A 400 2.02 8.80 -21.43
CA GLY A 400 2.36 7.38 -21.62
C GLY A 400 1.38 6.38 -21.01
N TRP A 401 0.20 6.83 -20.55
CA TRP A 401 -0.85 5.93 -20.08
C TRP A 401 -1.47 5.15 -21.23
N ARG A 402 -1.67 3.85 -21.00
CA ARG A 402 -2.49 2.94 -21.81
C ARG A 402 -3.70 2.54 -20.98
N PHE A 403 -4.87 2.43 -21.60
CA PHE A 403 -6.10 2.00 -20.93
C PHE A 403 -6.51 0.63 -21.45
N ASP A 404 -6.40 -0.38 -20.59
CA ASP A 404 -6.62 -1.79 -20.94
C ASP A 404 -8.01 -2.24 -20.51
N CYS A 405 -8.77 -2.79 -21.45
CA CYS A 405 -10.02 -3.49 -21.17
C CYS A 405 -9.74 -4.97 -20.87
N LEU A 406 -10.05 -5.41 -19.65
CA LEU A 406 -9.78 -6.77 -19.19
C LEU A 406 -11.06 -7.57 -18.89
N ASN A 407 -12.13 -7.34 -19.63
CA ASN A 407 -13.41 -8.02 -19.44
C ASN A 407 -13.46 -9.46 -20.02
N SER A 408 -12.52 -9.82 -20.90
CA SER A 408 -12.54 -11.12 -21.58
C SER A 408 -12.29 -12.29 -20.62
N ILE A 409 -13.17 -13.29 -20.71
CA ILE A 409 -13.10 -14.57 -19.99
C ILE A 409 -12.33 -15.63 -20.77
N ASN A 410 -12.04 -15.36 -22.04
CA ASN A 410 -11.31 -16.29 -22.90
C ASN A 410 -9.81 -16.22 -22.59
N GLU A 411 -9.17 -17.38 -22.59
CA GLU A 411 -7.71 -17.46 -22.54
C GLU A 411 -7.10 -16.81 -23.78
N VAL A 412 -6.10 -15.96 -23.55
CA VAL A 412 -5.31 -15.34 -24.60
C VAL A 412 -3.86 -15.82 -24.51
N SER A 413 -3.22 -15.97 -25.67
CA SER A 413 -1.79 -16.29 -25.72
C SER A 413 -0.98 -15.03 -25.47
N ILE A 414 0.09 -15.16 -24.70
CA ILE A 414 1.00 -14.05 -24.36
C ILE A 414 2.14 -14.07 -25.37
N ASN A 415 2.18 -13.06 -26.25
CA ASN A 415 3.29 -12.83 -27.16
C ASN A 415 3.94 -11.51 -26.77
N GLU A 416 5.22 -11.57 -26.47
CA GLU A 416 5.94 -10.45 -25.88
C GLU A 416 7.03 -9.98 -26.81
N THR A 417 7.19 -8.66 -26.92
CA THR A 417 8.26 -8.05 -27.70
C THR A 417 9.06 -7.15 -26.80
N ILE A 418 10.28 -7.57 -26.49
CA ILE A 418 11.22 -6.76 -25.71
C ILE A 418 12.03 -5.93 -26.69
N ARG A 419 11.88 -4.61 -26.61
CA ARG A 419 12.69 -3.65 -27.37
C ARG A 419 13.88 -3.21 -26.51
N ILE A 420 15.08 -3.58 -26.92
CA ILE A 420 16.33 -3.20 -26.24
C ILE A 420 17.02 -2.14 -27.08
N VAL A 421 17.13 -0.94 -26.53
CA VAL A 421 17.79 0.21 -27.16
C VAL A 421 19.06 0.51 -26.38
N LYS A 422 20.18 0.63 -27.08
CA LYS A 422 21.44 1.09 -26.51
C LYS A 422 21.24 2.50 -25.99
N ALA A 423 21.44 2.70 -24.69
CA ALA A 423 21.39 4.02 -24.09
C ALA A 423 22.36 4.96 -24.81
N GLU A 424 21.88 6.14 -25.18
CA GLU A 424 22.77 7.23 -25.55
C GLU A 424 23.53 7.61 -24.27
N LYS A 425 24.85 7.78 -24.37
CA LYS A 425 25.63 8.29 -23.23
C LYS A 425 25.05 9.67 -22.91
N ALA A 426 24.46 9.79 -21.72
CA ALA A 426 24.06 11.07 -21.15
C ALA A 426 25.27 11.99 -20.97
#